data_AF-A0A3Q3L1E3-F1
#
_entry.id   AF-A0A3Q3L1E3-F1
#
_cell.length_a   1.000
_cell.length_b   1.000
_cell.length_c   1.000
_cell.angle_alpha   90.00
_cell.angle_beta   90.00
_cell.angle_gamma   90.00
#
_symmetry.space_group_name_H-M   'P 1'
#
loop_
_entity.id
_entity.type
_entity.pdbx_description
1 polymer ?
#
loop_
_entity_poly.entity_id
_entity_poly.type
_entity_poly.pdbx_seq_one_letter_code
_entity_poly.pdbx_strand_id
1 'polypeptide(L)'
;LHTFRVSLDPSVELLLVPGEESGQQRLSCSGWGFDPQIKWSSESQQKSPSTYDISMGAGGRVAVTSQLLVPQKEWKTGKNFTCEVSDRILKKDVQQEISLCSGKMSPHMEQSVVSAESTKKNKQACPGEAIQI
;
A
#
# COMPACT_ATOMS: atom_id res chain seq x y z
N LEU A 1 4.91 25.83 25.78
CA LEU A 1 4.06 24.66 25.50
C LEU A 1 4.17 24.36 24.02
N HIS A 2 4.82 23.26 23.63
CA HIS A 2 4.75 22.77 22.26
C HIS A 2 3.41 22.06 22.10
N THR A 3 2.42 22.77 21.57
CA THR A 3 1.16 22.17 21.13
C THR A 3 1.49 21.24 19.97
N PHE A 4 1.70 19.95 20.26
CA PHE A 4 1.72 18.93 19.22
C PHE A 4 0.35 18.98 18.54
N ARG A 5 0.30 19.56 17.33
CA ARG A 5 -0.87 19.49 16.48
C ARG A 5 -1.01 18.03 16.05
N VAL A 6 -1.82 17.27 16.78
CA VAL A 6 -2.33 16.00 16.27
C VAL A 6 -3.07 16.30 14.97
N SER A 7 -2.59 15.74 13.86
CA SER A 7 -3.27 15.88 12.58
C SER A 7 -4.66 15.27 12.71
N LEU A 8 -5.70 16.07 12.50
CA LEU A 8 -7.09 15.61 12.60
C LEU A 8 -7.55 14.91 11.33
N ASP A 9 -6.81 15.04 10.23
CA ASP A 9 -7.16 14.44 8.94
C ASP A 9 -6.89 12.94 8.91
N PRO A 10 -7.72 12.16 8.19
CA PRO A 10 -7.40 10.76 7.97
C PRO A 10 -6.10 10.66 7.15
N SER A 11 -5.34 9.60 7.37
CA SER A 11 -4.12 9.33 6.62
C SER A 11 -4.16 7.92 6.05
N VAL A 12 -3.47 7.73 4.92
CA VAL A 12 -3.36 6.45 4.23
C VAL A 12 -1.88 6.17 3.93
N GLU A 13 -1.47 4.92 4.07
CA GLU A 13 -0.18 4.41 3.66
C GLU A 13 -0.39 3.15 2.82
N LEU A 14 0.16 3.13 1.61
CA LEU A 14 0.01 2.03 0.66
C LEU A 14 1.39 1.52 0.25
N LEU A 15 1.62 0.23 0.45
CA LEU A 15 2.94 -0.40 0.32
C LEU A 15 2.88 -1.72 -0.45
N LEU A 16 3.97 -2.01 -1.15
CA LEU A 16 4.27 -3.35 -1.63
C LEU A 16 4.77 -4.20 -0.47
N VAL A 17 4.17 -5.37 -0.29
CA VAL A 17 4.70 -6.39 0.61
C VAL A 17 5.60 -7.33 -0.19
N PRO A 18 6.89 -7.43 0.12
CA PRO A 18 7.80 -8.34 -0.57
C PRO A 18 7.39 -9.80 -0.28
N GLY A 19 7.54 -10.64 -1.29
CA GLY A 19 7.17 -12.05 -1.25
C GLY A 19 6.08 -12.37 -2.27
N GLU A 20 6.34 -13.38 -3.11
CA GLU A 20 5.34 -13.96 -3.99
C GLU A 20 4.64 -15.08 -3.22
N GLU A 21 3.36 -14.89 -2.88
CA GLU A 21 2.55 -15.95 -2.32
C GLU A 21 1.85 -16.66 -3.48
N SER A 22 2.29 -17.87 -3.81
CA SER A 22 1.62 -18.72 -4.81
C SER A 22 1.33 -18.03 -6.16
N GLY A 23 2.25 -17.20 -6.66
CA GLY A 23 2.05 -16.46 -7.91
C GLY A 23 1.18 -15.19 -7.80
N GLN A 24 1.05 -14.62 -6.59
CA GLN A 24 0.33 -13.38 -6.33
C GLN A 24 1.26 -12.31 -5.74
N GLN A 25 1.02 -11.05 -6.10
CA GLN A 25 1.59 -9.87 -5.45
C GLN A 25 0.68 -9.46 -4.30
N ARG A 26 1.27 -9.25 -3.13
CA ARG A 26 0.55 -8.75 -1.95
C ARG A 26 0.75 -7.25 -1.80
N LEU A 27 -0.35 -6.52 -1.69
CA LEU A 27 -0.41 -5.09 -1.38
C LEU A 27 -0.95 -4.91 0.04
N SER A 28 -0.41 -3.94 0.78
CA SER A 28 -0.90 -3.60 2.12
C SER A 28 -1.27 -2.14 2.16
N CYS A 29 -2.49 -1.85 2.60
CA CYS A 29 -2.96 -0.51 2.86
C CYS A 29 -3.29 -0.34 4.34
N SER A 30 -2.76 0.72 4.93
CA SER A 30 -3.06 1.13 6.30
C SER A 30 -3.72 2.50 6.29
N GLY A 31 -4.77 2.66 7.08
CA GLY A 31 -5.52 3.90 7.25
C GLY A 31 -5.65 4.27 8.71
N TRP A 32 -5.61 5.57 9.02
CA TRP A 32 -5.77 6.07 10.39
C TRP A 32 -6.80 7.19 10.45
N GLY A 33 -7.75 7.10 11.38
CA GLY A 33 -8.84 8.07 11.55
C GLY A 33 -9.59 7.89 12.87
N PHE A 34 -10.82 8.38 12.98
CA PHE A 34 -11.74 8.10 14.08
C PHE A 34 -12.78 7.03 13.72
N ASP A 35 -13.14 6.93 12.44
CA ASP A 35 -13.96 5.83 11.90
C ASP A 35 -13.57 5.52 10.44
N PRO A 36 -12.32 5.08 10.21
CA PRO A 36 -11.79 4.84 8.88
C PRO A 36 -12.29 3.51 8.29
N GLN A 37 -12.52 3.50 6.97
CA GLN A 37 -12.94 2.35 6.18
C GLN A 37 -12.09 2.26 4.90
N ILE A 38 -11.52 1.09 4.59
CA ILE A 38 -10.73 0.88 3.38
C ILE A 38 -11.60 0.34 2.24
N LYS A 39 -11.42 0.89 1.04
CA LYS A 39 -11.88 0.33 -0.23
C LYS A 39 -10.74 0.18 -1.21
N TRP A 40 -10.78 -0.91 -1.98
CA TRP A 40 -9.84 -1.18 -3.04
C TRP A 40 -10.50 -1.04 -4.41
N SER A 41 -9.78 -0.46 -5.36
CA SER A 41 -10.20 -0.43 -6.76
C SER A 41 -9.00 -0.54 -7.71
N SER A 42 -9.24 -0.98 -8.93
CA SER A 42 -8.30 -0.95 -10.05
C SER A 42 -9.09 -0.70 -11.33
N GLU A 43 -8.67 0.28 -12.14
CA GLU A 43 -9.38 0.69 -13.36
C GLU A 43 -10.90 0.89 -13.15
N SER A 44 -11.26 1.53 -12.03
CA SER A 44 -12.65 1.77 -11.62
C SER A 44 -13.46 0.52 -11.25
N GLN A 45 -12.85 -0.67 -11.24
CA GLN A 45 -13.47 -1.89 -10.73
C GLN A 45 -13.10 -2.09 -9.26
N GLN A 46 -14.12 -2.27 -8.41
CA GLN A 46 -13.91 -2.56 -7.00
C GLN A 46 -13.24 -3.93 -6.83
N LYS A 47 -12.29 -4.01 -5.90
CA LYS A 47 -11.60 -5.25 -5.53
C LYS A 47 -11.95 -5.63 -4.10
N SER A 48 -12.05 -6.93 -3.85
CA SER A 48 -12.29 -7.46 -2.51
C SER A 48 -10.95 -7.65 -1.79
N PRO A 49 -10.83 -7.19 -0.53
CA PRO A 49 -9.63 -7.44 0.24
C PRO A 49 -9.49 -8.91 0.62
N SER A 50 -8.26 -9.36 0.77
CA SER A 50 -7.92 -10.71 1.25
C SER A 50 -7.91 -10.78 2.77
N THR A 51 -7.49 -9.70 3.43
CA THR A 51 -7.57 -9.55 4.89
C THR A 51 -8.01 -8.15 5.28
N TYR A 52 -8.57 -8.03 6.47
CA TYR A 52 -9.01 -6.77 7.05
C TYR A 52 -8.87 -6.81 8.57
N ASP A 53 -8.02 -5.93 9.10
CA ASP A 53 -7.65 -5.86 10.51
C ASP A 53 -7.96 -4.46 11.06
N ILE A 54 -8.44 -4.38 12.30
CA ILE A 54 -8.80 -3.13 12.97
C ILE A 54 -8.12 -3.09 14.33
N SER A 55 -7.50 -1.97 14.67
CA SER A 55 -6.92 -1.73 15.98
C SER A 55 -7.22 -0.31 16.46
N MET A 56 -7.24 -0.11 17.77
CA MET A 56 -7.41 1.21 18.39
C MET A 56 -6.06 1.69 18.93
N GLY A 57 -5.64 2.88 18.50
CA GLY A 57 -4.47 3.58 18.99
C GLY A 57 -4.80 4.52 20.17
N ALA A 58 -3.75 5.16 20.69
CA ALA A 58 -3.90 6.16 21.75
C ALA A 58 -4.75 7.35 21.30
N GLY A 59 -5.51 7.94 22.22
CA GLY A 59 -6.35 9.11 21.94
C GLY A 59 -7.61 8.83 21.11
N GLY A 60 -8.06 7.57 21.03
CA GLY A 60 -9.30 7.18 20.35
C GLY A 60 -9.20 7.14 18.82
N ARG A 61 -7.98 7.22 18.26
CA ARG A 61 -7.74 7.03 16.83
C ARG A 61 -7.81 5.54 16.50
N VAL A 62 -8.54 5.19 15.46
CA VAL A 62 -8.64 3.85 14.90
C VAL A 62 -7.63 3.71 13.77
N ALA A 63 -6.93 2.58 13.73
CA ALA A 63 -6.09 2.16 12.63
C ALA A 63 -6.72 0.93 11.97
N VAL A 64 -6.82 0.95 10.64
CA VAL A 64 -7.31 -0.16 9.83
C VAL A 64 -6.23 -0.59 8.87
N THR A 65 -6.05 -1.88 8.69
CA THR A 65 -5.10 -2.44 7.72
C THR A 65 -5.82 -3.44 6.86
N SER A 66 -5.63 -3.36 5.55
CA SER A 66 -6.22 -4.29 4.59
C SER A 66 -5.16 -4.76 3.60
N GLN A 67 -5.17 -6.05 3.32
CA GLN A 67 -4.30 -6.65 2.31
C GLN A 67 -5.10 -7.02 1.06
N LEU A 68 -4.49 -6.82 -0.10
CA LEU A 68 -5.02 -7.23 -1.39
C LEU A 68 -4.03 -8.18 -2.08
N LEU A 69 -4.48 -9.38 -2.40
CA LEU A 69 -3.73 -10.33 -3.23
C LEU A 69 -4.09 -10.12 -4.70
N VAL A 70 -3.11 -9.72 -5.49
CA VAL A 70 -3.24 -9.45 -6.92
C VAL A 70 -2.51 -10.55 -7.70
N PRO A 71 -3.14 -11.24 -8.66
CA PRO A 71 -2.44 -12.20 -9.50
C PRO A 71 -1.22 -11.56 -10.20
N GLN A 72 -0.07 -12.24 -10.21
CA GLN A 72 1.15 -11.70 -10.85
C GLN A 72 0.94 -11.33 -12.33
N LYS A 73 0.05 -12.03 -13.03
CA LYS A 73 -0.34 -11.71 -14.42
C LYS A 73 -0.99 -10.32 -14.52
N GLU A 74 -1.86 -9.97 -13.59
CA GLU A 74 -2.52 -8.66 -13.52
C GLU A 74 -1.54 -7.58 -13.02
N TRP A 75 -0.79 -7.87 -11.97
CA TRP A 75 0.22 -6.95 -11.44
C TRP A 75 1.25 -6.53 -12.50
N LYS A 76 1.74 -7.49 -13.29
CA LYS A 76 2.73 -7.26 -14.36
C LYS A 76 2.18 -6.46 -15.55
N THR A 77 0.88 -6.23 -15.67
CA THR A 77 0.36 -5.34 -16.71
C THR A 77 0.62 -3.86 -16.41
N GLY A 78 1.10 -3.53 -15.21
CA GLY A 78 1.38 -2.15 -14.80
C GLY A 78 0.14 -1.33 -14.43
N LYS A 79 -1.00 -1.98 -14.17
CA LYS A 79 -2.23 -1.31 -13.72
C LYS A 79 -2.04 -0.65 -12.35
N ASN A 80 -2.78 0.43 -12.13
CA ASN A 80 -2.86 1.11 -10.84
C ASN A 80 -3.91 0.45 -9.94
N PHE A 81 -3.50 0.15 -8.71
CA PHE A 81 -4.35 -0.30 -7.63
C PHE A 81 -4.48 0.84 -6.62
N THR A 82 -5.71 1.26 -6.37
CA THR A 82 -6.02 2.35 -5.46
C THR A 82 -6.55 1.80 -4.15
N CYS A 83 -5.98 2.29 -3.04
CA CYS A 83 -6.57 2.17 -1.73
C CYS A 83 -7.16 3.52 -1.32
N GLU A 84 -8.46 3.55 -1.06
CA GLU A 84 -9.19 4.69 -0.51
C GLU A 84 -9.50 4.42 0.96
N VAL A 85 -9.15 5.36 1.84
CA VAL A 85 -9.52 5.39 3.25
C VAL A 85 -10.55 6.51 3.44
N SER A 86 -11.77 6.12 3.78
CA SER A 86 -12.88 7.03 4.06
C SER A 86 -13.13 7.07 5.57
N ASP A 87 -13.23 8.27 6.15
CA ASP A 87 -13.54 8.44 7.57
C ASP A 87 -14.95 9.03 7.73
N ARG A 88 -15.86 8.26 8.34
CA ARG A 88 -17.28 8.65 8.45
C ARG A 88 -17.52 9.79 9.44
N ILE A 89 -16.69 9.91 10.47
CA ILE A 89 -16.80 10.94 11.50
C ILE A 89 -16.27 12.27 10.95
N LEU A 90 -15.11 12.23 10.31
CA LEU A 90 -14.46 13.39 9.71
C LEU A 90 -15.09 13.79 8.37
N LYS A 91 -15.82 12.88 7.74
CA LYS A 91 -16.41 13.03 6.38
C LYS A 91 -15.36 13.41 5.36
N LYS A 92 -14.23 12.69 5.39
CA LYS A 92 -13.07 12.91 4.53
C LYS A 92 -12.59 11.60 3.96
N ASP A 93 -12.12 11.66 2.73
CA ASP A 93 -11.59 10.54 1.99
C ASP A 93 -10.16 10.88 1.55
N VAL A 94 -9.25 9.94 1.74
CA VAL A 94 -7.87 10.03 1.28
C VAL A 94 -7.51 8.75 0.54
N GLN A 95 -6.83 8.88 -0.60
CA GLN A 95 -6.47 7.72 -1.40
C GLN A 95 -5.00 7.75 -1.80
N GLN A 96 -4.43 6.57 -1.95
CA GLN A 96 -3.14 6.37 -2.60
C GLN A 96 -3.25 5.27 -3.64
N GLU A 97 -2.41 5.37 -4.66
CA GLU A 97 -2.31 4.39 -5.72
C GLU A 97 -0.94 3.72 -5.72
N ILE A 98 -0.91 2.48 -6.19
CA ILE A 98 0.31 1.73 -6.37
C ILE A 98 0.24 0.93 -7.67
N SER A 99 1.35 0.90 -8.36
CA SER A 99 1.51 0.10 -9.58
C SER A 99 2.91 -0.48 -9.59
N LEU A 100 3.17 -1.36 -10.55
CA LEU A 100 4.52 -1.86 -10.79
C LEU A 100 5.54 -0.73 -10.97
N CYS A 101 5.10 0.42 -11.51
CA CYS A 101 5.95 1.56 -11.85
C CYS A 101 6.05 2.64 -10.77
N SER A 102 5.10 2.67 -9.83
CA SER A 102 5.02 3.71 -8.78
C SER A 102 5.20 3.15 -7.36
N GLY A 103 5.45 1.85 -7.23
CA GLY A 103 5.51 1.13 -5.95
C GLY A 103 6.60 1.63 -5.00
N LYS A 104 6.19 2.30 -3.90
CA LYS A 104 7.06 2.46 -2.73
C LYS A 104 7.15 1.10 -2.03
N MET A 105 8.34 0.49 -2.09
CA MET A 105 8.65 -0.73 -1.34
C MET A 105 8.60 -0.41 0.16
N SER A 106 7.91 -1.22 0.97
CA SER A 106 7.96 -1.06 2.43
C SER A 106 9.41 -1.20 2.92
N PRO A 107 9.93 -0.27 3.75
CA PRO A 107 11.30 -0.35 4.27
C PRO A 107 11.49 -1.46 5.33
N HIS A 108 10.47 -2.25 5.65
CA HIS A 108 10.56 -3.26 6.70
C HIS A 108 10.97 -4.65 6.17
N MET A 109 12.21 -4.75 5.66
CA MET A 109 13.08 -5.94 5.71
C MET A 109 14.43 -5.60 5.05
N GLU A 110 15.17 -4.68 5.66
CA GLU A 110 16.59 -4.49 5.39
C GLU A 110 17.38 -4.80 6.67
N GLN A 111 17.49 -6.07 7.05
CA GLN A 111 18.67 -6.54 7.80
C GLN A 111 18.81 -8.06 7.91
N SER A 112 20.09 -8.47 7.81
CA SER A 112 20.67 -9.83 7.77
C SER A 112 20.50 -10.55 6.43
N VAL A 113 21.55 -10.83 5.64
CA VAL A 113 22.82 -11.45 6.02
C VAL A 113 23.99 -11.09 5.08
N VAL A 114 25.15 -10.79 5.71
CA VAL A 114 26.57 -10.84 5.30
C VAL A 114 27.06 -10.59 3.85
N SER A 115 27.95 -9.59 3.79
CA SER A 115 29.27 -9.56 3.12
C SER A 115 29.38 -9.69 1.60
N ALA A 116 29.83 -8.59 1.00
CA ALA A 116 30.64 -8.47 -0.22
C ALA A 116 30.39 -9.49 -1.35
N GLU A 117 29.50 -9.16 -2.29
CA GLU A 117 29.78 -9.06 -3.72
C GLU A 117 28.50 -8.68 -4.49
N SER A 118 28.69 -7.95 -5.58
CA SER A 118 27.67 -7.41 -6.47
C SER A 118 26.50 -8.37 -6.71
N THR A 119 25.29 -8.03 -6.23
CA THR A 119 24.08 -8.73 -6.65
C THR A 119 22.96 -7.73 -6.99
N LYS A 120 22.79 -7.55 -8.29
CA LYS A 120 21.68 -6.94 -9.02
C LYS A 120 20.37 -6.89 -8.22
N LYS A 121 20.04 -5.74 -7.63
CA LYS A 121 18.69 -5.45 -7.13
C LYS A 121 17.74 -5.60 -8.32
N ASN A 122 16.93 -6.65 -8.34
CA ASN A 122 15.92 -6.90 -9.37
C ASN A 122 14.89 -5.75 -9.36
N LYS A 123 15.20 -4.64 -10.02
CA LYS A 123 14.20 -3.69 -10.49
C LYS A 123 13.41 -4.41 -11.58
N GLN A 124 12.19 -4.81 -11.26
CA GLN A 124 11.28 -5.35 -12.25
C GLN A 124 10.93 -4.22 -13.22
N ALA A 125 11.27 -4.38 -14.50
CA ALA A 125 11.10 -3.35 -15.53
C ALA A 125 9.61 -3.03 -15.77
N CYS A 126 9.30 -1.74 -15.96
CA CYS A 126 7.98 -1.29 -16.36
C CYS A 126 7.65 -1.75 -17.78
N PRO A 127 6.46 -2.34 -18.03
CA PRO A 127 6.02 -2.63 -19.38
C PRO A 127 5.84 -1.30 -20.14
N GLY A 128 6.52 -1.15 -21.28
CA GLY A 128 6.33 -0.01 -22.18
C GLY A 128 7.34 1.14 -22.05
N GLU A 129 8.46 0.97 -21.35
CA GLU A 129 9.58 1.91 -21.46
C GLU A 129 10.18 1.78 -22.87
N ALA A 130 9.76 2.67 -23.78
CA ALA A 130 10.36 2.79 -25.10
C ALA A 130 11.84 3.16 -24.91
N ILE A 131 12.73 2.26 -25.32
CA ILE A 131 14.14 2.59 -25.53
C ILE A 131 14.16 3.67 -26.60
N GLN A 132 14.40 4.92 -26.21
CA GLN A 132 14.77 5.94 -27.17
C GLN A 132 16.17 5.57 -27.69
N ILE A 133 16.21 4.94 -28.86
CA ILE A 133 17.40 4.78 -29.70
C ILE A 133 17.78 6.13 -30.33
#